data_AF-A0A1R3F895-F1
#
_entry.id   AF-A0A1R3F895-F1
#
_cell.length_a   1.000
_cell.length_b   1.000
_cell.length_c   1.000
_cell.angle_alpha   90.00
_cell.angle_beta   90.00
_cell.angle_gamma   90.00
#
_symmetry.space_group_name_H-M   'P 1'
#
loop_
_entity.id
_entity.type
_entity.pdbx_description
1 polymer ?
#
loop_
_entity_poly.entity_id
_entity_poly.type
_entity_poly.pdbx_seq_one_letter_code
_entity_poly.pdbx_strand_id
1 'polypeptide(L)'
;MEYFTYTNAILNRVKAKYALTSEYQLAKKLSISCGSLCSMRKGKRMLDWSTAFLCADLLEESDQNVVLGLLIDKSKKPRIINALRESWPETKD
;
A
#
# COMPACT_ATOMS: atom_id res chain seq x y z
N MET A 1 -16.00 -6.89 4.46
CA MET A 1 -15.91 -5.42 4.28
C MET A 1 -14.63 -5.14 3.53
N GLU A 2 -14.76 -4.70 2.27
CA GLU A 2 -13.62 -4.39 1.42
C GLU A 2 -13.09 -3.01 1.83
N TYR A 3 -11.84 -2.96 2.29
CA TYR A 3 -11.20 -1.68 2.63
C TYR A 3 -10.81 -1.01 1.31
N PHE A 4 -11.51 0.05 0.92
CA PHE A 4 -11.12 0.87 -0.23
C PHE A 4 -9.86 1.68 0.11
N THR A 5 -8.70 1.07 -0.17
CA THR A 5 -7.36 1.63 -0.02
C THR A 5 -6.62 1.49 -1.33
N TYR A 6 -5.68 2.40 -1.61
CA TYR A 6 -4.75 2.26 -2.71
C TYR A 6 -3.97 0.93 -2.60
N THR A 7 -3.65 0.50 -1.37
CA THR A 7 -3.05 -0.83 -1.13
C THR A 7 -3.90 -1.97 -1.69
N ASN A 8 -5.20 -2.00 -1.42
CA ASN A 8 -6.06 -3.05 -1.99
C ASN A 8 -6.23 -2.90 -3.51
N ALA A 9 -6.28 -1.66 -4.01
CA ALA A 9 -6.39 -1.39 -5.44
C ALA A 9 -5.18 -1.92 -6.22
N ILE A 10 -3.96 -1.60 -5.80
CA ILE A 10 -2.74 -2.06 -6.48
C ILE A 10 -2.56 -3.57 -6.40
N LEU A 11 -2.85 -4.18 -5.24
CA LEU A 11 -2.81 -5.64 -5.05
C LEU A 11 -3.83 -6.35 -5.94
N ASN A 12 -5.05 -5.82 -6.04
CA ASN A 12 -6.10 -6.39 -6.90
C ASN A 12 -5.74 -6.24 -8.39
N ARG A 13 -5.11 -5.13 -8.79
CA ARG A 13 -4.61 -4.94 -10.17
C ARG A 13 -3.53 -5.96 -10.52
N VAL A 14 -2.56 -6.21 -9.63
CA VAL A 14 -1.56 -7.28 -9.84
C VAL A 14 -2.26 -8.63 -9.97
N LYS A 15 -3.20 -8.92 -9.05
CA LYS A 15 -3.97 -10.15 -9.05
C LYS A 15 -4.70 -10.36 -10.38
N ALA A 16 -5.33 -9.31 -10.92
CA ALA A 16 -6.03 -9.33 -12.19
C ALA A 16 -5.07 -9.49 -13.39
N LYS A 17 -3.98 -8.71 -13.48
CA LYS A 17 -3.01 -8.75 -14.59
C LYS A 17 -2.44 -10.15 -14.81
N TYR A 18 -2.23 -10.90 -13.73
CA TYR A 18 -1.66 -12.24 -13.77
C TYR A 18 -2.69 -13.37 -13.57
N ALA A 19 -3.99 -13.05 -13.64
CA ALA A 19 -5.09 -14.01 -13.48
C ALA A 19 -4.96 -14.91 -12.22
N LEU A 20 -4.48 -14.33 -11.11
CA LEU A 20 -4.28 -15.06 -9.86
C LEU A 20 -5.63 -15.27 -9.17
N THR A 21 -6.00 -16.52 -8.91
CA THR A 21 -7.32 -16.87 -8.35
C THR A 21 -7.33 -16.84 -6.81
N SER A 22 -6.15 -16.83 -6.17
CA SER A 22 -6.04 -16.90 -4.71
C SER A 22 -5.07 -15.87 -4.13
N GLU A 23 -5.27 -15.56 -2.84
CA GLU A 23 -4.33 -14.73 -2.08
C GLU A 23 -2.98 -15.42 -1.88
N TYR A 24 -2.97 -16.76 -1.82
CA TYR A 24 -1.72 -17.52 -1.76
C TYR A 24 -0.85 -17.31 -3.00
N GLN A 25 -1.46 -17.37 -4.20
CA GLN A 25 -0.76 -17.10 -5.45
C GLN A 25 -0.23 -15.66 -5.51
N LEU A 26 -1.02 -14.69 -5.05
CA LEU A 26 -0.58 -13.29 -4.97
C LEU A 26 0.60 -13.13 -4.01
N ALA A 27 0.52 -13.71 -2.80
CA ALA A 27 1.60 -13.68 -1.83
C ALA A 27 2.89 -14.29 -2.40
N LYS A 28 2.78 -15.45 -3.08
CA LYS A 28 3.91 -16.11 -3.75
C LYS A 28 4.48 -15.25 -4.88
N LYS A 29 3.64 -14.63 -5.71
CA LYS A 29 4.06 -13.75 -6.81
C LYS A 29 4.83 -12.53 -6.31
N LEU A 30 4.44 -11.99 -5.17
CA LEU A 30 5.06 -10.85 -4.51
C LEU A 30 6.21 -11.24 -3.56
N SER A 31 6.52 -12.53 -3.44
CA SER A 31 7.54 -13.04 -2.51
C SER A 31 7.33 -12.60 -1.05
N ILE A 32 6.08 -12.52 -0.60
CA ILE A 32 5.70 -12.19 0.78
C ILE A 32 4.90 -13.31 1.44
N SER A 33 4.83 -13.31 2.77
CA SER A 33 3.99 -14.27 3.50
C SER A 33 2.49 -13.92 3.38
N CYS A 34 1.63 -14.95 3.37
CA CYS A 34 0.17 -14.76 3.41
C CYS A 34 -0.29 -13.93 4.62
N GLY A 35 0.38 -14.07 5.77
CA GLY A 35 0.09 -13.26 6.97
C GLY A 35 0.38 -11.77 6.76
N SER A 36 1.47 -11.45 6.06
CA SER A 36 1.81 -10.06 5.70
C SER A 36 0.77 -9.49 4.74
N LEU A 37 0.44 -10.23 3.67
CA LEU A 37 -0.59 -9.85 2.71
C LEU A 37 -1.95 -9.61 3.38
N CYS A 38 -2.39 -10.53 4.24
CA CYS A 38 -3.64 -10.41 4.99
C CYS A 38 -3.65 -9.17 5.90
N SER A 39 -2.53 -8.87 6.56
CA SER A 39 -2.39 -7.68 7.41
C SER A 39 -2.43 -6.38 6.59
N MET A 40 -1.84 -6.38 5.39
CA MET A 40 -1.90 -5.25 4.44
C MET A 40 -3.32 -5.02 3.94
N ARG A 41 -4.02 -6.08 3.51
CA ARG A 41 -5.41 -5.97 3.03
C ARG A 41 -6.40 -5.42 4.06
N LYS A 42 -6.17 -5.74 5.33
CA LYS A 42 -6.96 -5.25 6.47
C LYS A 42 -6.56 -3.84 6.93
N GLY A 43 -5.59 -3.20 6.27
CA GLY A 43 -5.06 -1.88 6.65
C GLY A 43 -4.25 -1.87 7.95
N LYS A 44 -4.06 -3.02 8.60
CA LYS A 44 -3.28 -3.17 9.85
C LYS A 44 -1.81 -2.85 9.61
N ARG A 45 -1.28 -3.34 8.49
CA ARG A 45 0.08 -3.06 8.02
C ARG A 45 0.00 -2.24 6.74
N MET A 46 0.97 -1.36 6.54
CA MET A 46 1.11 -0.62 5.29
C MET A 46 1.89 -1.43 4.28
N LEU A 47 1.62 -1.22 2.99
CA LEU A 47 2.50 -1.73 1.95
C LEU A 47 3.89 -1.10 2.15
N ASP A 48 4.91 -1.94 2.30
CA ASP A 48 6.29 -1.49 2.32
C ASP A 48 6.74 -1.07 0.91
N TRP A 49 7.78 -0.24 0.85
CA TRP A 49 8.24 0.34 -0.41
C TRP A 49 8.74 -0.71 -1.38
N SER A 50 9.45 -1.73 -0.90
CA SER A 50 9.95 -2.83 -1.73
C SER A 50 8.80 -3.58 -2.43
N THR A 51 7.74 -3.94 -1.69
CA THR A 51 6.56 -4.60 -2.26
C THR A 51 5.77 -3.65 -3.18
N ALA A 52 5.71 -2.35 -2.84
CA ALA A 52 5.02 -1.35 -3.64
C ALA A 52 5.67 -1.15 -5.01
N PHE A 53 6.99 -0.99 -5.05
CA PHE A 53 7.73 -0.85 -6.31
C PHE A 53 7.75 -2.13 -7.12
N LEU A 54 7.82 -3.31 -6.48
CA LEU A 54 7.59 -4.56 -7.18
C LEU A 54 6.20 -4.60 -7.85
N CYS A 55 5.15 -4.11 -7.20
CA CYS A 55 3.84 -4.00 -7.81
C CYS A 55 3.83 -2.99 -8.98
N ALA A 56 4.57 -1.88 -8.87
CA ALA A 56 4.75 -0.90 -9.93
C ALA A 56 5.38 -1.54 -11.18
N ASP A 57 6.50 -2.23 -11.00
CA ASP A 57 7.21 -2.97 -12.06
C ASP A 57 6.30 -4.00 -12.72
N LEU A 58 5.61 -4.80 -11.91
CA LEU A 58 4.69 -5.84 -12.40
C LEU A 58 3.53 -5.25 -13.20
N LEU A 59 3.08 -4.04 -12.87
CA LEU A 59 1.97 -3.34 -13.52
C LEU A 59 2.40 -2.40 -14.64
N GLU A 60 3.70 -2.15 -14.81
CA GLU A 60 4.24 -1.10 -15.69
C GLU A 60 3.67 0.28 -15.33
N GLU A 61 3.56 0.57 -14.03
CA GLU A 61 3.07 1.84 -13.49
C GLU A 61 4.23 2.72 -13.01
N SER A 62 4.08 4.04 -13.13
CA SER A 62 5.05 5.00 -12.61
C SER A 62 5.17 4.90 -11.08
N ASP A 63 6.41 4.82 -10.59
CA ASP A 63 6.75 4.88 -9.17
C ASP A 63 6.13 6.10 -8.47
N GLN A 64 6.05 7.24 -9.16
CA GLN A 64 5.48 8.47 -8.62
C GLN A 64 3.98 8.32 -8.32
N ASN A 65 3.25 7.63 -9.20
CA ASN A 65 1.82 7.36 -9.00
C ASN A 65 1.61 6.41 -7.82
N VAL A 66 2.47 5.40 -7.69
CA VAL A 66 2.44 4.45 -6.57
C VAL A 66 2.73 5.14 -5.24
N VAL A 67 3.75 5.99 -5.20
CA VAL A 67 4.09 6.78 -4.02
C VAL A 67 2.94 7.71 -3.63
N LEU A 68 2.38 8.45 -4.59
CA LEU A 68 1.27 9.37 -4.34
C LEU A 68 0.05 8.63 -3.76
N GLY A 69 -0.34 7.52 -4.37
CA GLY A 69 -1.46 6.69 -3.90
C GLY A 69 -1.26 6.18 -2.47
N LEU A 70 -0.05 5.70 -2.15
CA LEU A 70 0.28 5.25 -0.80
C LEU A 70 0.35 6.39 0.22
N LEU A 71 0.82 7.57 -0.16
CA LEU A 71 0.88 8.74 0.73
C LEU A 71 -0.52 9.23 1.13
N ILE A 72 -1.48 9.20 0.22
CA ILE A 72 -2.89 9.55 0.50
C ILE A 72 -3.49 8.58 1.54
N ASP A 73 -3.17 7.29 1.46
CA ASP A 73 -3.61 6.33 2.48
C ASP A 73 -2.86 6.52 3.81
N LYS A 74 -1.56 6.86 3.76
CA LYS A 74 -0.72 7.12 4.94
C LYS A 74 -1.19 8.34 5.72
N SER A 75 -1.53 9.43 5.03
CA SER A 75 -1.92 10.70 5.65
C SER A 75 -3.22 10.59 6.47
N LYS A 76 -4.05 9.59 6.22
CA LYS A 76 -5.28 9.33 6.98
C LYS A 76 -5.03 8.61 8.32
N LYS A 77 -3.83 8.08 8.57
CA LYS A 77 -3.54 7.32 9.80
C LYS A 77 -3.33 8.27 10.98
N PRO A 78 -4.03 8.08 12.13
CA PRO A 78 -3.91 8.96 13.30
C PRO A 78 -2.47 9.15 13.77
N ARG A 79 -1.66 8.09 13.76
CA ARG A 79 -0.24 8.16 14.14
C ARG A 79 0.57 9.12 13.26
N ILE A 80 0.32 9.11 11.95
CA ILE A 80 1.00 10.01 11.00
C ILE A 80 0.48 11.44 11.22
N ILE A 81 -0.83 11.62 11.35
CA ILE A 81 -1.45 12.92 11.63
C ILE A 81 -0.85 13.54 12.91
N ASN A 82 -0.74 12.77 13.98
CA ASN A 82 -0.18 13.24 15.25
C ASN A 82 1.29 13.62 15.11
N ALA A 83 2.10 12.76 14.49
CA ALA A 83 3.51 13.05 14.24
C ALA A 83 3.70 14.32 13.38
N LEU A 84 2.88 14.50 12.35
CA LEU A 84 2.92 15.70 11.51
C LEU A 84 2.52 16.95 12.28
N ARG A 85 1.51 16.88 13.17
CA ARG A 85 1.11 17.99 14.03
C ARG A 85 2.21 18.38 15.02
N GLU A 86 2.86 17.40 15.63
CA GLU A 86 3.98 17.62 16.57
C GLU A 86 5.22 18.20 15.87
N SER A 87 5.44 17.82 14.61
CA SER A 87 6.61 18.23 13.83
C SER A 87 6.37 19.49 13.01
N TRP A 88 5.15 20.01 12.95
CA TRP A 88 4.83 21.21 12.19
C TRP A 88 5.47 22.40 12.91
N PRO A 89 6.51 23.04 12.36
CA PRO A 89 7.05 24.25 12.98
C PRO A 89 5.91 25.27 12.99
N GLU A 90 5.54 25.76 14.17
CA GLU A 90 4.64 26.90 14.27
C GLU A 90 5.24 28.00 13.39
N THR A 91 4.57 28.32 12.28
CA THR A 91 4.83 29.54 11.55
C THR A 91 4.51 30.66 12.53
N LYS A 92 5.56 31.18 13.17
CA LYS A 92 5.51 32.47 13.84
C LYS A 92 5.33 33.50 12.74
N ASP A 93 4.08 33.89 12.53
CA ASP A 93 3.73 35.13 11.84
C ASP A 93 4.27 36.34 12.62
#